data_AF-A0A5J4URZ1-F1
#
_entry.id   AF-A0A5J4URZ1-F1
#
_cell.length_a   1.000
_cell.length_b   1.000
_cell.length_c   1.000
_cell.angle_alpha   90.00
_cell.angle_beta   90.00
_cell.angle_gamma   90.00
#
_symmetry.space_group_name_H-M   'P 1'
#
loop_
_entity.id
_entity.type
_entity.pdbx_description
1 polymer ?
#
loop_
_entity_poly.entity_id
_entity_poly.type
_entity_poly.pdbx_seq_one_letter_code
_entity_poly.pdbx_strand_id
1 'polypeptide(L)'
;MNEPSVWKAPKQQWMNPRARTMMMINEQTQQQTVKEGSMPQMMIDFGNVPVPSRLMTRLTEWDKIGCKLMITNGAQPEWTSPIALLLLQQMKQPRQFKGNPIQEQEYQNQSKDELKNGIIQEIDSIQVCDPTSNVSRKDGRLRKILNYKRINFFI
;
A
#
# COMPACT_ATOMS: atom_id res chain seq x y z
N MET A 1 -23.80 -40.32 40.58
CA MET A 1 -23.93 -39.96 39.14
C MET A 1 -23.50 -38.52 39.03
N ASN A 2 -22.29 -38.29 38.48
CA ASN A 2 -21.67 -36.97 38.36
C ASN A 2 -21.86 -36.47 36.92
N GLU A 3 -22.41 -35.28 36.75
CA GLU A 3 -22.30 -34.52 35.49
C GLU A 3 -20.89 -33.90 35.38
N PRO A 4 -20.29 -33.80 34.18
CA PRO A 4 -19.00 -33.15 34.01
C PRO A 4 -19.18 -31.63 33.83
N SER A 5 -18.74 -30.88 34.84
CA SER A 5 -18.56 -29.42 34.76
C SER A 5 -17.50 -29.08 33.70
N VAL A 6 -17.94 -28.51 32.59
CA VAL A 6 -17.08 -28.05 31.50
C VAL A 6 -16.17 -26.92 31.98
N TRP A 7 -14.86 -27.18 32.04
CA TRP A 7 -13.84 -26.16 32.19
C TRP A 7 -13.86 -25.22 30.97
N LYS A 8 -14.39 -23.99 31.13
CA LYS A 8 -14.18 -22.91 30.16
C LYS A 8 -12.88 -22.21 30.48
N ALA A 9 -11.84 -22.45 29.67
CA ALA A 9 -10.61 -21.67 29.70
C ALA A 9 -10.88 -20.19 29.31
N PRO A 10 -10.25 -19.20 29.97
CA PRO A 10 -10.36 -17.81 29.56
C PRO A 10 -9.58 -17.57 28.26
N LYS A 11 -10.30 -17.25 27.17
CA LYS A 11 -9.75 -16.94 25.84
C LYS A 11 -9.04 -15.57 25.78
N GLN A 12 -8.10 -15.29 26.67
CA GLN A 12 -7.33 -14.03 26.63
C GLN A 12 -5.84 -14.19 26.39
N GLN A 13 -5.31 -15.42 26.30
CA GLN A 13 -3.86 -15.61 26.28
C GLN A 13 -3.19 -15.74 24.90
N TRP A 14 -3.94 -15.59 23.80
CA TRP A 14 -3.38 -15.70 22.43
C TRP A 14 -3.87 -14.60 21.48
N MET A 15 -3.94 -13.35 21.96
CA MET A 15 -4.15 -12.21 21.07
C MET A 15 -2.81 -11.51 20.82
N ASN A 16 -2.45 -11.39 19.54
CA ASN A 16 -1.34 -10.54 19.11
C ASN A 16 -1.55 -9.12 19.67
N PRO A 17 -0.51 -8.44 20.19
CA PRO A 17 -0.63 -7.09 20.77
C PRO A 17 -1.42 -6.12 19.89
N ARG A 18 -1.28 -6.23 18.56
CA ARG A 18 -2.00 -5.41 17.58
C ARG A 18 -3.51 -5.63 17.58
N ALA A 19 -3.97 -6.86 17.76
CA ALA A 19 -5.40 -7.19 17.83
C ALA A 19 -6.01 -6.66 19.14
N ARG A 20 -5.24 -6.67 20.23
CA ARG A 20 -5.65 -6.10 21.52
C ARG A 20 -5.80 -4.59 21.45
N THR A 21 -4.87 -3.90 20.79
CA THR A 21 -4.95 -2.45 20.55
C THR A 21 -6.14 -2.09 19.67
N MET A 22 -6.40 -2.86 18.60
CA MET A 22 -7.54 -2.63 17.70
C MET A 22 -8.90 -2.78 18.42
N MET A 23 -9.04 -3.74 19.33
CA MET A 23 -10.27 -3.87 20.12
C MET A 23 -10.44 -2.73 21.13
N MET A 24 -9.39 -2.31 21.83
CA MET A 24 -9.48 -1.17 22.73
C MET A 24 -9.81 0.13 22.00
N ILE A 25 -9.28 0.32 20.77
CA ILE A 25 -9.67 1.44 19.90
C ILE A 25 -11.15 1.32 19.54
N ASN A 26 -11.63 0.15 19.10
CA ASN A 26 -13.01 -0.02 18.67
C ASN A 26 -14.04 0.08 19.83
N GLU A 27 -13.68 -0.38 21.03
CA GLU A 27 -14.47 -0.19 22.26
C GLU A 27 -14.48 1.27 22.73
N GLN A 28 -13.36 2.00 22.60
CA GLN A 28 -13.33 3.44 22.84
C GLN A 28 -14.14 4.21 21.79
N THR A 29 -14.16 3.78 20.54
CA THR A 29 -14.98 4.37 19.46
C THR A 29 -16.48 4.17 19.70
N GLN A 30 -16.91 3.08 20.36
CA GLN A 30 -18.32 2.83 20.64
C GLN A 30 -18.88 3.59 21.86
N GLN A 31 -18.04 4.22 22.69
CA GLN A 31 -18.48 5.01 23.84
C GLN A 31 -18.56 6.52 23.58
N GLN A 32 -18.12 7.03 22.43
CA GLN A 32 -18.33 8.43 22.06
C GLN A 32 -19.62 8.59 21.25
N THR A 33 -20.69 8.77 22.00
CA THR A 33 -21.99 9.25 21.51
C THR A 33 -21.82 10.52 20.68
N VAL A 34 -22.45 10.50 19.50
CA VAL A 34 -22.55 11.60 18.54
C VAL A 34 -23.10 12.84 19.24
N LYS A 35 -22.29 13.88 19.34
CA LYS A 35 -22.79 15.25 19.49
C LYS A 35 -22.42 16.00 18.22
N GLU A 36 -23.42 16.24 17.38
CA GLU A 36 -23.36 17.16 16.25
C GLU A 36 -22.88 18.53 16.75
N GLY A 37 -21.59 18.80 16.55
CA GLY A 37 -21.01 20.12 16.74
C GLY A 37 -21.08 20.87 15.42
N SER A 38 -21.99 21.85 15.34
CA SER A 38 -22.04 22.85 14.26
C SER A 38 -20.64 23.45 14.04
N MET A 39 -20.11 23.33 12.81
CA MET A 39 -18.84 23.94 12.42
C MET A 39 -18.93 25.48 12.53
N PRO A 40 -17.97 26.17 13.15
CA PRO A 40 -17.85 27.62 13.02
C PRO A 40 -17.48 27.96 11.58
N GLN A 41 -18.38 28.65 10.89
CA GLN A 41 -18.23 29.08 9.51
C GLN A 41 -17.32 30.32 9.45
N MET A 42 -16.01 30.15 9.68
CA MET A 42 -15.04 31.18 9.31
C MET A 42 -14.81 31.09 7.81
N MET A 43 -15.36 32.08 7.09
CA MET A 43 -15.31 32.20 5.63
C MET A 43 -13.88 32.59 5.19
N ILE A 44 -12.96 31.63 5.23
CA ILE A 44 -11.63 31.79 4.64
C ILE A 44 -11.79 31.55 3.14
N ASP A 45 -11.63 32.62 2.35
CA ASP A 45 -11.56 32.50 0.89
C ASP A 45 -10.28 31.74 0.51
N PHE A 46 -10.49 30.63 -0.18
CA PHE A 46 -9.48 29.64 -0.52
C PHE A 46 -9.24 29.56 -2.04
N GLY A 47 -9.89 30.41 -2.83
CA GLY A 47 -9.90 30.34 -4.29
C GLY A 47 -8.50 30.28 -4.91
N ASN A 48 -7.53 30.97 -4.30
CA ASN A 48 -6.15 31.08 -4.79
C ASN A 48 -5.10 30.35 -3.94
N VAL A 49 -5.50 29.62 -2.89
CA VAL A 49 -4.57 28.93 -1.98
C VAL A 49 -4.38 27.48 -2.42
N PRO A 50 -3.15 26.97 -2.60
CA PRO A 50 -2.92 25.57 -2.97
C PRO A 50 -3.60 24.58 -2.03
N VAL A 51 -4.23 23.53 -2.56
CA VAL A 51 -5.03 22.54 -1.80
C VAL A 51 -4.33 22.09 -0.52
N PRO A 52 -3.04 21.73 -0.53
CA PRO A 52 -2.37 21.23 0.67
C PRO A 52 -2.18 22.31 1.73
N SER A 53 -1.92 23.56 1.34
CA SER A 53 -1.91 24.69 2.27
C SER A 53 -3.26 24.86 2.96
N ARG A 54 -4.38 24.69 2.25
CA ARG A 54 -5.73 24.76 2.83
C ARG A 54 -6.00 23.64 3.84
N LEU A 55 -5.55 22.43 3.53
CA LEU A 55 -5.67 21.29 4.43
C LEU A 55 -4.87 21.51 5.71
N MET A 56 -3.66 22.07 5.58
CA MET A 56 -2.80 22.41 6.71
C MET A 56 -3.37 23.54 7.59
N THR A 57 -4.07 24.52 7.02
CA THR A 57 -4.71 25.61 7.78
C THR A 57 -5.77 25.11 8.77
N ARG A 58 -6.35 23.91 8.56
CA ARG A 58 -7.41 23.34 9.41
C ARG A 58 -6.94 22.17 10.28
N LEU A 59 -5.63 22.05 10.56
CA LEU A 59 -5.07 20.93 11.34
C LEU A 59 -5.78 20.69 12.68
N THR A 60 -6.20 21.74 13.37
CA THR A 60 -6.94 21.63 14.63
C THR A 60 -8.32 20.97 14.47
N GLU A 61 -9.00 21.20 13.35
CA GLU A 61 -10.28 20.55 13.04
C GLU A 61 -10.06 19.09 12.62
N TRP A 62 -8.99 18.82 11.87
CA TRP A 62 -8.59 17.45 11.54
C TRP A 62 -8.18 16.63 12.76
N ASP A 63 -7.66 17.28 13.81
CA ASP A 63 -7.31 16.63 15.08
C ASP A 63 -8.55 16.12 15.81
N LYS A 64 -9.66 16.87 15.77
CA LYS A 64 -10.92 16.50 16.43
C LYS A 64 -11.51 15.18 15.91
N ILE A 65 -11.19 14.81 14.67
CA ILE A 65 -11.63 13.55 14.05
C ILE A 65 -10.47 12.53 13.91
N GLY A 66 -9.33 12.77 14.55
CA GLY A 66 -8.17 11.87 14.54
C GLY A 66 -7.41 11.80 13.21
N CYS A 67 -7.71 12.67 12.25
CA CYS A 67 -7.12 12.66 10.90
C CYS A 67 -5.88 13.55 10.75
N LYS A 68 -5.49 14.29 11.80
CA LYS A 68 -4.36 15.23 11.76
C LYS A 68 -3.07 14.62 11.18
N LEU A 69 -2.71 13.42 11.60
CA LEU A 69 -1.49 12.74 11.13
C LEU A 69 -1.58 12.39 9.62
N MET A 70 -2.74 11.90 9.16
CA MET A 70 -2.94 11.57 7.75
C MET A 70 -2.91 12.81 6.86
N ILE A 71 -3.54 13.90 7.31
CA ILE A 71 -3.50 15.18 6.60
C ILE A 71 -2.09 15.76 6.59
N THR A 72 -1.37 15.72 7.71
CA THR A 72 0.01 16.23 7.78
C THR A 72 0.93 15.47 6.82
N ASN A 73 0.83 14.14 6.78
CA ASN A 73 1.66 13.31 5.90
C ASN A 73 1.28 13.44 4.42
N GLY A 74 -0.01 13.59 4.12
CA GLY A 74 -0.52 13.68 2.74
C GLY A 74 -0.43 15.09 2.13
N ALA A 75 -0.53 16.13 2.96
CA ALA A 75 -0.46 17.53 2.56
C ALA A 75 0.94 18.13 2.75
N GLN A 76 1.92 17.34 3.19
CA GLN A 76 3.30 17.75 3.40
C GLN A 76 3.82 18.45 2.13
N PRO A 77 4.47 19.62 2.20
CA PRO A 77 4.83 20.45 1.05
C PRO A 77 5.92 19.86 0.15
N GLU A 78 6.29 18.59 0.32
CA GLU A 78 7.37 18.00 -0.48
C GLU A 78 7.03 18.05 -1.98
N TRP A 79 5.77 17.86 -2.39
CA TRP A 79 5.33 17.96 -3.79
C TRP A 79 5.61 19.31 -4.49
N THR A 80 5.88 20.41 -3.75
CA THR A 80 6.31 21.69 -4.34
C THR A 80 7.84 21.86 -4.36
N SER A 81 8.58 20.96 -3.71
CA SER A 81 10.04 20.93 -3.75
C SER A 81 10.52 20.49 -5.15
N PRO A 82 11.54 21.16 -5.73
CA PRO A 82 12.22 20.68 -6.93
C PRO A 82 12.71 19.23 -6.80
N ILE A 83 13.04 18.81 -5.57
CA ILE A 83 13.54 17.47 -5.25
C ILE A 83 12.42 16.42 -5.26
N ALA A 84 11.16 16.79 -5.02
CA ALA A 84 10.09 15.80 -5.04
C ALA A 84 9.79 15.26 -6.43
N LEU A 85 10.05 16.04 -7.49
CA LEU A 85 9.96 15.50 -8.84
C LEU A 85 11.00 14.37 -9.05
N LEU A 86 12.22 14.57 -8.54
CA LEU A 86 13.29 13.58 -8.57
C LEU A 86 12.94 12.34 -7.73
N LEU A 87 12.44 12.53 -6.50
CA LEU A 87 11.99 11.44 -5.63
C LEU A 87 10.83 10.67 -6.26
N LEU A 88 9.85 11.36 -6.84
CA LEU A 88 8.75 10.73 -7.56
C LEU A 88 9.23 9.95 -8.80
N GLN A 89 10.25 10.46 -9.51
CA GLN A 89 10.89 9.71 -10.61
C GLN A 89 11.61 8.47 -10.10
N GLN A 90 12.33 8.56 -8.98
CA GLN A 90 13.00 7.41 -8.35
C GLN A 90 11.98 6.37 -7.84
N MET A 91 10.86 6.81 -7.28
CA MET A 91 9.75 5.95 -6.86
C MET A 91 8.93 5.41 -8.03
N LYS A 92 9.00 6.07 -9.20
CA LYS A 92 8.41 5.62 -10.47
C LYS A 92 9.20 4.53 -11.17
N GLN A 93 10.27 3.99 -10.58
CA GLN A 93 10.90 2.76 -11.06
C GLN A 93 9.78 1.73 -11.26
N PRO A 94 9.39 1.40 -12.51
CA PRO A 94 8.37 0.41 -12.73
C PRO A 94 8.92 -0.87 -12.13
N ARG A 95 8.22 -1.47 -11.17
CA ARG A 95 8.57 -2.84 -10.79
C ARG A 95 8.50 -3.65 -12.07
N GLN A 96 9.66 -4.14 -12.52
CA GLN A 96 9.79 -4.92 -13.75
C GLN A 96 8.90 -6.18 -13.67
N PHE A 97 8.68 -6.66 -12.45
CA PHE A 97 7.75 -7.72 -12.12
C PHE A 97 6.57 -7.21 -11.26
N LYS A 98 5.36 -7.60 -11.63
CA LYS A 98 4.14 -7.34 -10.84
C LYS A 98 3.64 -8.66 -10.26
N GLY A 99 4.00 -8.95 -9.01
CA GLY A 99 3.51 -10.12 -8.29
C GLY A 99 3.82 -10.09 -6.80
N ASN A 100 3.35 -11.11 -6.08
CA ASN A 100 3.68 -11.30 -4.66
C ASN A 100 5.11 -11.86 -4.49
N PRO A 101 5.68 -11.88 -3.27
CA PRO A 101 7.05 -12.35 -3.05
C PRO A 101 7.33 -13.79 -3.51
N ILE A 102 6.34 -14.69 -3.42
CA ILE A 102 6.47 -16.08 -3.87
C ILE A 102 6.58 -16.12 -5.39
N GLN A 103 5.76 -15.33 -6.08
CA GLN A 103 5.78 -15.21 -7.52
C GLN A 103 7.08 -14.56 -8.02
N GLU A 104 7.62 -13.58 -7.30
CA GLU A 104 8.91 -12.97 -7.60
C GLU A 104 10.04 -14.00 -7.47
N GLN A 105 10.06 -14.77 -6.37
CA GLN A 105 11.09 -15.79 -6.17
C GLN A 105 11.10 -16.82 -7.31
N GLU A 106 9.93 -17.29 -7.71
CA GLU A 106 9.78 -18.24 -8.81
C GLU A 106 10.19 -17.63 -10.16
N TYR A 107 9.86 -16.35 -10.39
CA TYR A 107 10.31 -15.61 -11.56
C TYR A 107 11.85 -15.54 -11.66
N GLN A 108 12.51 -15.26 -10.53
CA GLN A 108 13.97 -15.21 -10.46
C GLN A 108 14.60 -16.58 -10.70
N ASN A 109 14.02 -17.66 -10.16
CA ASN A 109 14.48 -19.03 -10.42
C ASN A 109 14.39 -19.37 -11.91
N GLN A 110 13.24 -19.12 -12.54
CA GLN A 110 13.03 -19.36 -13.97
C GLN A 110 14.01 -18.56 -14.84
N SER A 111 14.25 -17.29 -14.50
CA SER A 111 15.19 -16.46 -15.26
C SER A 111 16.64 -16.93 -15.12
N LYS A 112 17.06 -17.43 -13.95
CA LYS A 112 18.39 -18.05 -13.78
C LYS A 112 18.56 -19.31 -14.61
N ASP A 113 17.53 -20.15 -14.66
CA ASP A 113 17.53 -21.36 -15.49
C ASP A 113 17.57 -21.02 -16.98
N GLU A 114 16.80 -20.02 -17.42
CA GLU A 114 16.84 -19.49 -18.79
C GLU A 114 18.22 -18.95 -19.17
N LEU A 115 18.87 -18.21 -18.26
CA LEU A 115 20.23 -17.69 -18.46
C LEU A 115 21.25 -18.82 -18.57
N LYS A 116 21.18 -19.80 -17.67
CA LYS A 116 22.05 -20.99 -17.67
C LYS A 116 21.90 -21.81 -18.95
N ASN A 117 20.68 -21.91 -19.48
CA ASN A 117 20.38 -22.65 -20.69
C ASN A 117 20.62 -21.85 -21.98
N GLY A 118 21.07 -20.59 -21.88
CA GLY A 118 21.32 -19.72 -23.03
C GLY A 118 20.06 -19.26 -23.76
N ILE A 119 18.89 -19.32 -23.12
CA ILE A 119 17.61 -18.85 -23.67
C ILE A 119 17.55 -17.32 -23.60
N ILE A 120 18.07 -16.74 -22.52
CA ILE A 120 18.21 -15.30 -22.32
C ILE A 120 19.66 -14.95 -22.08
N GLN A 121 20.02 -13.69 -22.34
CA GLN A 121 21.34 -13.14 -22.07
C GLN A 121 21.23 -11.87 -21.24
N GLU A 122 22.23 -11.62 -20.40
CA GLU A 122 22.36 -10.35 -19.69
C GLU A 122 22.80 -9.25 -20.68
N ILE A 123 22.24 -8.05 -20.54
CA ILE A 123 22.54 -6.89 -21.39
C ILE A 123 22.83 -5.67 -20.53
N ASP A 124 23.86 -4.91 -20.91
CA ASP A 124 24.31 -3.74 -20.16
C ASP A 124 23.40 -2.51 -20.32
N SER A 125 22.53 -2.52 -21.34
CA SER A 125 21.60 -1.43 -21.60
C SER A 125 20.25 -1.94 -22.08
N ILE A 126 19.19 -1.43 -21.45
CA ILE A 126 17.81 -1.78 -21.77
C ILE A 126 17.19 -0.65 -22.60
N GLN A 127 16.91 -0.90 -23.87
CA GLN A 127 16.19 0.06 -24.73
C GLN A 127 14.68 -0.01 -24.52
N VAL A 128 14.15 -1.22 -24.32
CA VAL A 128 12.73 -1.48 -24.08
C VAL A 128 12.61 -2.49 -22.96
N CYS A 129 11.81 -2.16 -21.94
CA CYS A 129 11.48 -3.06 -20.85
C CYS A 129 9.98 -3.34 -20.88
N ASP A 130 9.61 -4.60 -21.14
CA ASP A 130 8.24 -5.05 -21.05
C ASP A 130 7.98 -5.72 -19.70
N PRO A 131 6.89 -5.35 -18.99
CA PRO A 131 6.60 -5.93 -17.70
C PRO A 131 6.28 -7.41 -17.85
N THR A 132 6.79 -8.21 -16.91
CA THR A 132 6.55 -9.66 -16.87
C THR A 132 5.64 -10.02 -15.71
N SER A 133 4.80 -11.03 -15.88
CA SER A 133 3.92 -11.55 -14.83
C SER A 133 4.00 -13.07 -14.72
N ASN A 134 3.77 -13.60 -13.51
CA ASN A 134 3.60 -15.03 -13.30
C ASN A 134 2.13 -15.38 -13.15
N VAL A 135 1.67 -16.37 -13.93
CA VAL A 135 0.29 -16.84 -13.92
C VAL A 135 0.26 -18.32 -13.53
N SER A 136 -0.65 -18.68 -12.62
CA SER A 136 -0.86 -20.08 -12.25
C SER A 136 -1.42 -20.89 -13.42
N ARG A 137 -0.91 -22.09 -13.58
CA ARG A 137 -1.46 -23.13 -14.44
C ARG A 137 -2.49 -23.95 -13.67
N LYS A 138 -3.25 -24.78 -14.40
CA LYS A 138 -4.25 -25.70 -13.82
C LYS A 138 -3.62 -26.74 -12.87
N ASP A 139 -2.35 -27.08 -13.09
CA ASP A 139 -1.56 -28.01 -12.28
C ASP A 139 -0.89 -27.34 -11.06
N GLY A 140 -1.16 -26.05 -10.81
CA GLY A 140 -0.59 -25.28 -9.70
C GLY A 140 0.79 -24.69 -9.97
N ARG A 141 1.46 -25.04 -11.08
CA ARG A 141 2.76 -24.46 -11.44
C ARG A 141 2.61 -23.02 -11.93
N LEU A 142 3.60 -22.18 -11.68
CA LEU A 142 3.64 -20.81 -12.21
C LEU A 142 4.32 -20.78 -13.58
N ARG A 143 3.78 -20.00 -14.51
CA ARG A 143 4.45 -19.68 -15.79
C ARG A 143 4.69 -18.19 -15.91
N LYS A 144 5.90 -17.83 -16.34
CA LYS A 144 6.28 -16.49 -16.79
C LYS A 144 5.54 -16.13 -18.08
N ILE A 145 4.97 -14.93 -18.11
CA ILE A 145 4.26 -14.34 -19.26
C ILE A 145 4.85 -12.96 -19.53
N LEU A 146 5.44 -12.81 -20.71
CA LEU A 146 6.00 -11.56 -21.20
C LEU A 146 4.90 -10.74 -21.88
N ASN A 147 4.77 -9.47 -21.50
CA ASN A 147 3.78 -8.58 -22.09
C ASN A 147 4.36 -7.83 -23.30
N TYR A 148 4.35 -8.47 -24.47
CA TYR A 148 4.87 -7.90 -25.72
C TYR A 148 4.03 -6.77 -26.32
N LYS A 149 2.97 -6.28 -25.65
CA LYS A 149 2.07 -5.28 -26.23
C LYS A 149 2.82 -4.05 -26.74
N ARG A 150 3.84 -3.59 -26.02
CA ARG A 150 4.60 -2.40 -26.40
C ARG A 150 5.50 -2.67 -27.60
N ILE A 151 6.23 -3.78 -27.60
CA ILE A 151 7.07 -4.18 -28.73
C ILE A 151 6.24 -4.42 -29.99
N ASN A 152 5.06 -5.04 -29.86
CA ASN A 152 4.15 -5.29 -30.98
C ASN A 152 3.59 -4.02 -31.64
N PHE A 153 3.72 -2.84 -31.02
CA PHE A 153 3.40 -1.58 -31.69
C PHE A 153 4.51 -1.08 -32.63
N PHE A 154 5.74 -1.58 -32.45
CA PHE A 154 6.92 -1.16 -33.21
C PHE A 154 7.33 -2.15 -34.31
N ILE A 155 6.70 -3.34 -34.35
CA ILE A 155 6.87 -4.38 -35.37
C ILE A 155 5.68 -4.33 -36.31
#